data_AF-A0A3D9JRT2-F1
#
_entry.id   AF-A0A3D9JRT2-F1
#
_cell.length_a   1.000
_cell.length_b   1.000
_cell.length_c   1.000
_cell.angle_alpha   90.00
_cell.angle_beta   90.00
_cell.angle_gamma   90.00
#
_symmetry.space_group_name_H-M   'P 1'
#
loop_
_entity.id
_entity.type
_entity.pdbx_description
1 polymer ?
#
loop_
_entity_poly.entity_id
_entity_poly.type
_entity_poly.pdbx_seq_one_letter_code
_entity_poly.pdbx_strand_id
1 'polypeptide(L)'
;MTQPAFYLYFKSKEAIFQELIDLFKSKLHPRVEQSRLPSDSEKTELPERIGNNIASVFQVFQENEQIARIGFFLSEDAAEIKEQMAKQIEENLTAEVKNGFFDPDFDLSVVASAIVGVIGHLALTKLWTGLKTPDELSKEITKLFLYGLKR
;
A
#
# COMPACT_ATOMS: atom_id res chain seq x y z
N MET A 1 13.13 -40.42 14.50
CA MET A 1 13.57 -39.08 14.06
C MET A 1 14.37 -38.48 15.21
N THR A 2 15.63 -38.09 14.98
CA THR A 2 16.48 -37.50 16.02
C THR A 2 16.17 -36.00 16.16
N GLN A 3 16.16 -35.49 17.41
CA GLN A 3 15.85 -34.09 17.72
C GLN A 3 16.60 -33.01 16.90
N PRO A 4 17.85 -33.19 16.41
CA PRO A 4 18.55 -32.15 15.66
C PRO A 4 17.97 -31.82 14.28
N ALA A 5 17.35 -32.80 13.61
CA ALA A 5 16.78 -32.59 12.27
C ALA A 5 15.48 -31.76 12.32
N PHE A 6 14.74 -31.81 13.43
CA PHE A 6 13.52 -31.01 13.63
C PHE A 6 13.86 -29.51 13.69
N TYR A 7 14.83 -29.11 14.52
CA TYR A 7 15.21 -27.69 14.66
C TYR A 7 15.78 -27.07 13.38
N LEU A 8 16.45 -27.85 12.53
CA LEU A 8 16.93 -27.39 11.21
C LEU A 8 15.79 -27.07 10.25
N TYR A 9 14.72 -27.87 10.26
CA TYR A 9 13.55 -27.68 9.39
C TYR A 9 12.62 -26.56 9.84
N PHE A 10 12.52 -26.30 11.14
CA PHE A 10 11.77 -25.14 11.64
C PHE A 10 12.53 -23.87 11.28
N LYS A 11 13.81 -23.74 11.69
CA LYS A 11 14.63 -22.57 11.33
C LYS A 11 14.61 -22.24 9.85
N SER A 12 14.60 -23.24 8.96
CA SER A 12 14.52 -22.99 7.52
C SER A 12 13.14 -22.51 7.06
N LYS A 13 12.04 -22.98 7.67
CA LYS A 13 10.68 -22.49 7.38
C LYS A 13 10.47 -21.06 7.87
N GLU A 14 10.88 -20.75 9.10
CA GLU A 14 10.79 -19.38 9.62
C GLU A 14 11.68 -18.42 8.83
N ALA A 15 12.89 -18.85 8.44
CA ALA A 15 13.77 -18.04 7.59
C ALA A 15 13.17 -17.78 6.20
N ILE A 16 12.63 -18.80 5.52
CA ILE A 16 11.96 -18.63 4.22
C ILE A 16 10.74 -17.71 4.36
N PHE A 17 9.98 -17.85 5.45
CA PHE A 17 8.82 -16.99 5.70
C PHE A 17 9.23 -15.52 5.86
N GLN A 18 10.33 -15.26 6.59
CA GLN A 18 10.87 -13.91 6.70
C GLN A 18 11.38 -13.39 5.35
N GLU A 19 12.06 -14.20 4.55
CA GLU A 19 12.50 -13.81 3.20
C GLU A 19 11.31 -13.41 2.31
N LEU A 20 10.17 -14.08 2.43
CA LEU A 20 8.95 -13.70 1.69
C LEU A 20 8.38 -12.36 2.17
N ILE A 21 8.40 -12.11 3.49
CA ILE A 21 7.98 -10.83 4.06
C ILE A 21 8.91 -9.71 3.59
N ASP A 22 10.22 -9.93 3.63
CA ASP A 22 11.22 -8.94 3.21
C ASP A 22 11.13 -8.67 1.69
N LEU A 23 10.83 -9.70 0.90
CA LEU A 23 10.54 -9.54 -0.53
C LEU A 23 9.28 -8.70 -0.75
N PHE A 24 8.25 -8.87 0.06
CA PHE A 24 7.05 -8.03 -0.01
C PHE A 24 7.38 -6.57 0.33
N LYS A 25 8.07 -6.33 1.46
CA LYS A 25 8.52 -5.01 1.90
C LYS A 25 9.35 -4.31 0.81
N SER A 26 10.31 -5.03 0.21
CA SER A 26 11.19 -4.48 -0.83
C SER A 26 10.47 -4.11 -2.13
N LYS A 27 9.30 -4.71 -2.41
CA LYS A 27 8.43 -4.31 -3.54
C LYS A 27 7.48 -3.17 -3.17
N LEU A 28 6.94 -3.18 -1.95
CA LEU A 28 5.93 -2.21 -1.51
C LEU A 28 6.54 -0.84 -1.21
N HIS A 29 7.59 -0.77 -0.39
CA HIS A 29 8.11 0.52 0.09
C HIS A 29 8.58 1.45 -1.03
N PRO A 30 9.35 0.99 -2.04
CA PRO A 30 9.76 1.87 -3.12
C PRO A 30 8.58 2.40 -3.94
N ARG A 31 7.50 1.60 -4.09
CA ARG A 31 6.31 2.03 -4.84
C ARG A 31 5.57 3.15 -4.12
N VAL A 32 5.46 3.06 -2.80
CA VAL A 32 4.83 4.09 -1.98
C VAL A 32 5.72 5.34 -1.92
N GLU A 33 7.03 5.19 -1.74
CA GLU A 33 7.96 6.32 -1.74
C GLU A 33 7.95 7.08 -3.07
N GLN A 34 7.94 6.36 -4.20
CA GLN A 34 7.89 6.93 -5.55
C GLN A 34 6.52 7.52 -5.92
N SER A 35 5.49 7.35 -5.09
CA SER A 35 4.16 7.90 -5.33
C SER A 35 4.04 9.41 -5.06
N ARG A 36 5.10 10.05 -4.56
CA ARG A 36 5.12 11.49 -4.34
C ARG A 36 4.87 12.25 -5.63
N LEU A 37 3.96 13.21 -5.61
CA LEU A 37 3.71 14.08 -6.74
C LEU A 37 4.89 15.05 -6.95
N PRO A 38 5.42 15.17 -8.18
CA PRO A 38 6.40 16.18 -8.53
C PRO A 38 5.88 17.59 -8.23
N SER A 39 6.71 18.47 -7.66
CA SER A 39 6.32 19.83 -7.26
C SER A 39 5.90 20.72 -8.43
N ASP A 40 6.30 20.37 -9.65
CA ASP A 40 5.97 21.04 -10.91
C ASP A 40 4.75 20.43 -11.63
N SER A 41 4.05 19.48 -11.00
CA SER A 41 2.86 18.85 -11.60
C SER A 41 1.74 19.87 -11.83
N GLU A 42 1.12 19.81 -13.01
CA GLU A 42 -0.09 20.57 -13.28
C GLU A 42 -1.28 20.00 -12.48
N LYS A 43 -2.09 20.89 -11.88
CA LYS A 43 -3.25 20.48 -11.06
C LYS A 43 -4.26 19.61 -11.83
N THR A 44 -4.36 19.81 -13.14
CA THR A 44 -5.21 19.07 -14.07
C THR A 44 -4.78 17.61 -14.22
N GLU A 45 -3.50 17.28 -14.01
CA GLU A 45 -2.95 15.93 -14.12
C GLU A 45 -3.02 15.14 -12.80
N LEU A 46 -3.30 15.82 -11.68
CA LEU A 46 -3.29 15.20 -10.35
C LEU A 46 -4.17 13.94 -10.24
N PRO A 47 -5.42 13.92 -10.73
CA PRO A 47 -6.26 12.74 -10.62
C PRO A 47 -5.68 11.53 -11.35
N GLU A 48 -5.09 11.75 -12.53
CA GLU A 48 -4.47 10.66 -13.29
C GLU A 48 -3.21 10.13 -12.57
N ARG A 49 -2.35 11.03 -12.10
CA ARG A 49 -1.12 10.66 -11.38
C ARG A 49 -1.42 9.90 -10.09
N ILE A 50 -2.37 10.37 -9.29
CA ILE A 50 -2.80 9.71 -8.05
C ILE A 50 -3.41 8.35 -8.37
N GLY A 51 -4.25 8.26 -9.41
CA GLY A 51 -4.80 7.00 -9.90
C GLY A 51 -3.70 6.00 -10.27
N ASN A 52 -2.72 6.41 -11.05
CA ASN A 52 -1.61 5.57 -11.46
C ASN A 52 -0.77 5.10 -10.26
N ASN A 53 -0.53 5.97 -9.29
CA ASN A 53 0.18 5.62 -8.07
C ASN A 53 -0.57 4.56 -7.25
N ILE A 54 -1.88 4.74 -7.03
CA ILE A 54 -2.71 3.77 -6.32
C ILE A 54 -2.79 2.44 -7.09
N ALA A 55 -2.93 2.49 -8.43
CA ALA A 55 -2.96 1.31 -9.27
C ALA A 55 -1.65 0.50 -9.13
N SER A 56 -0.50 1.18 -9.13
CA SER A 56 0.81 0.55 -8.96
C SER A 56 0.95 -0.17 -7.62
N VAL A 57 0.35 0.36 -6.56
CA VAL A 57 0.30 -0.31 -5.25
C VAL A 57 -0.57 -1.56 -5.35
N PHE A 58 -1.77 -1.50 -5.93
CA PHE A 58 -2.59 -2.70 -6.11
C PHE A 58 -1.94 -3.74 -7.02
N GLN A 59 -1.13 -3.34 -8.00
CA GLN A 59 -0.34 -4.26 -8.82
C GLN A 59 0.65 -5.06 -7.96
N VAL A 60 1.32 -4.45 -6.98
CA VAL A 60 2.16 -5.19 -6.02
C VAL A 60 1.37 -6.27 -5.28
N PHE A 61 0.14 -5.94 -4.85
CA PHE A 61 -0.75 -6.89 -4.17
C PHE A 61 -1.25 -7.99 -5.12
N GLN A 62 -1.41 -7.71 -6.42
CA GLN A 62 -1.90 -8.67 -7.40
C GLN A 62 -0.81 -9.60 -7.92
N GLU A 63 0.36 -9.07 -8.30
CA GLU A 63 1.47 -9.82 -8.92
C GLU A 63 2.00 -10.94 -8.02
N ASN A 64 1.86 -10.79 -6.70
CA ASN A 64 2.34 -11.76 -5.72
C ASN A 64 1.32 -11.96 -4.59
N GLU A 65 0.06 -12.26 -4.94
CA GLU A 65 -1.05 -12.38 -3.98
C GLU A 65 -0.70 -13.17 -2.70
N GLN A 66 -0.08 -14.35 -2.82
CA GLN A 66 0.28 -15.16 -1.65
C GLN A 66 1.28 -14.45 -0.73
N ILE A 67 2.27 -13.79 -1.31
CA ILE A 67 3.31 -13.06 -0.59
C ILE A 67 2.71 -11.81 0.06
N ALA A 68 1.82 -11.10 -0.66
CA ALA A 68 1.10 -9.96 -0.12
C ALA A 68 0.12 -10.34 1.00
N ARG A 69 -0.55 -11.49 0.90
CA ARG A 69 -1.37 -12.07 1.99
C ARG A 69 -0.52 -12.37 3.22
N ILE A 70 0.63 -13.02 3.03
CA ILE A 70 1.58 -13.32 4.10
C ILE A 70 2.06 -12.02 4.76
N GLY A 71 2.69 -11.14 3.99
CA GLY A 71 3.30 -9.92 4.52
C GLY A 71 2.27 -8.97 5.13
N PHE A 72 1.21 -8.63 4.40
CA PHE A 72 0.30 -7.56 4.78
C PHE A 72 -0.84 -7.98 5.72
N PHE A 73 -1.11 -9.29 5.90
CA PHE A 73 -2.24 -9.75 6.72
C PHE A 73 -1.92 -10.82 7.75
N LEU A 74 -1.01 -11.75 7.45
CA LEU A 74 -0.78 -12.93 8.30
C LEU A 74 0.50 -12.86 9.14
N SER A 75 1.49 -12.07 8.71
CA SER A 75 2.76 -11.95 9.41
C SER A 75 2.64 -11.20 10.74
N GLU A 76 3.54 -11.48 11.68
CA GLU A 76 3.66 -10.69 12.91
C GLU A 76 4.05 -9.23 12.60
N ASP A 77 4.80 -9.02 11.52
CA ASP A 77 5.20 -7.71 10.98
C ASP A 77 4.05 -6.96 10.29
N ALA A 78 2.87 -7.56 10.12
CA ALA A 78 1.80 -6.99 9.31
C ALA A 78 1.29 -5.64 9.84
N ALA A 79 1.38 -5.41 11.16
CA ALA A 79 1.06 -4.12 11.76
C ALA A 79 2.13 -3.07 11.41
N GLU A 80 3.40 -3.40 11.59
CA GLU A 80 4.54 -2.55 11.28
C GLU A 80 4.58 -2.16 9.80
N ILE A 81 4.34 -3.11 8.89
CA ILE A 81 4.32 -2.85 7.44
C ILE A 81 3.24 -1.81 7.08
N LYS A 82 2.05 -1.89 7.72
CA LYS A 82 0.97 -0.94 7.50
C LYS A 82 1.30 0.43 8.08
N GLU A 83 1.90 0.46 9.27
CA GLU A 83 2.33 1.71 9.91
C GLU A 83 3.41 2.40 9.07
N GLN A 84 4.40 1.67 8.59
CA GLN A 84 5.44 2.20 7.70
C GLN A 84 4.85 2.71 6.38
N MET A 85 3.91 1.97 5.79
CA MET A 85 3.21 2.42 4.58
C MET A 85 2.41 3.71 4.83
N ALA A 86 1.69 3.80 5.96
CA ALA A 86 0.95 5.00 6.33
C ALA A 86 1.89 6.19 6.54
N LYS A 87 3.01 5.99 7.23
CA LYS A 87 4.03 7.03 7.43
C LYS A 87 4.59 7.55 6.10
N GLN A 88 4.90 6.67 5.15
CA GLN A 88 5.39 7.08 3.83
C GLN A 88 4.34 7.90 3.05
N ILE A 89 3.06 7.51 3.16
CA ILE A 89 1.95 8.27 2.55
C ILE A 89 1.80 9.64 3.22
N GLU A 90 1.86 9.71 4.55
CA GLU A 90 1.79 10.96 5.31
C GLU A 90 2.94 11.91 4.94
N GLU A 91 4.17 11.40 4.78
CA GLU A 91 5.32 12.16 4.34
C GLU A 91 5.12 12.75 2.93
N ASN A 92 4.51 11.99 2.01
CA ASN A 92 4.16 12.45 0.68
C ASN A 92 3.07 13.52 0.73
N LEU A 93 1.97 13.28 1.43
CA LEU A 93 0.88 14.24 1.61
C LEU A 93 1.39 15.55 2.23
N THR A 94 2.30 15.48 3.20
CA THR A 94 2.91 16.65 3.84
C THR A 94 3.70 17.48 2.83
N ALA A 95 4.46 16.84 1.95
CA ALA A 95 5.16 17.53 0.87
C ALA A 95 4.19 18.14 -0.15
N GLU A 96 3.09 17.44 -0.46
CA GLU A 96 2.09 17.84 -1.44
C GLU A 96 1.23 19.01 -0.96
N VAL A 97 0.91 19.08 0.34
CA VAL A 97 0.32 20.26 0.99
C VAL A 97 1.26 21.46 0.90
N LYS A 98 2.56 21.28 1.18
CA LYS A 98 3.57 22.36 1.04
C LYS A 98 3.68 22.88 -0.40
N ASN A 99 3.45 22.02 -1.38
CA ASN A 99 3.41 22.38 -2.81
C ASN A 99 2.06 22.98 -3.25
N GLY A 100 1.07 23.09 -2.34
CA GLY A 100 -0.23 23.68 -2.63
C GLY A 100 -1.17 22.78 -3.45
N PHE A 101 -0.94 21.46 -3.43
CA PHE A 101 -1.81 20.48 -4.08
C PHE A 101 -3.02 20.10 -3.23
N PHE A 102 -2.84 20.02 -1.90
CA PHE A 102 -3.90 19.61 -0.98
C PHE A 102 -4.13 20.63 0.14
N ASP A 103 -5.31 20.54 0.75
CA ASP A 103 -5.75 21.37 1.85
C ASP A 103 -4.99 21.00 3.15
N PRO A 104 -4.37 21.97 3.85
CA PRO A 104 -3.66 21.72 5.11
C PRO A 104 -4.58 21.42 6.30
N ASP A 105 -5.90 21.60 6.20
CA ASP A 105 -6.83 21.48 7.33
C ASP A 105 -7.12 20.02 7.75
N PHE A 106 -6.59 19.04 7.02
CA PHE A 106 -6.73 17.62 7.35
C PHE A 106 -5.59 17.10 8.23
N ASP A 107 -5.93 16.22 9.17
CA ASP A 107 -4.93 15.38 9.85
C ASP A 107 -4.39 14.35 8.85
N LEU A 108 -3.20 14.63 8.32
CA LEU A 108 -2.59 13.82 7.27
C LEU A 108 -2.25 12.40 7.74
N SER A 109 -2.00 12.19 9.04
CA SER A 109 -1.77 10.86 9.61
C SER A 109 -3.04 10.00 9.56
N VAL A 110 -4.20 10.62 9.82
CA VAL A 110 -5.51 9.98 9.72
C VAL A 110 -5.84 9.67 8.26
N VAL A 111 -5.60 10.61 7.33
CA VAL A 111 -5.81 10.40 5.90
C VAL A 111 -4.94 9.26 5.38
N ALA A 112 -3.65 9.24 5.71
CA ALA A 112 -2.73 8.19 5.31
C ALA A 112 -3.16 6.81 5.84
N SER A 113 -3.51 6.73 7.12
CA SER A 113 -4.03 5.50 7.74
C SER A 113 -5.32 5.01 7.07
N ALA A 114 -6.22 5.92 6.72
CA ALA A 114 -7.45 5.60 6.01
C ALA A 114 -7.17 5.04 4.61
N ILE A 115 -6.23 5.62 3.86
CA ILE A 115 -5.81 5.12 2.54
C ILE A 115 -5.28 3.68 2.67
N VAL A 116 -4.39 3.41 3.62
CA VAL A 116 -3.85 2.06 3.87
C VAL A 116 -4.96 1.06 4.21
N GLY A 117 -5.90 1.46 5.07
CA GLY A 117 -7.05 0.63 5.44
C GLY A 117 -7.95 0.31 4.24
N VAL A 118 -8.24 1.30 3.39
CA VAL A 118 -9.04 1.12 2.16
C VAL A 118 -8.33 0.18 1.19
N ILE A 119 -7.03 0.38 0.93
CA ILE A 119 -6.23 -0.50 0.07
C ILE A 119 -6.27 -1.94 0.60
N GLY A 120 -6.00 -2.14 1.89
CA GLY A 120 -6.02 -3.48 2.50
C GLY A 120 -7.39 -4.15 2.41
N HIS A 121 -8.46 -3.43 2.72
CA HIS A 121 -9.81 -3.97 2.66
C HIS A 121 -10.24 -4.32 1.22
N LEU A 122 -9.94 -3.45 0.25
CA LEU A 122 -10.30 -3.68 -1.14
C LEU A 122 -9.43 -4.75 -1.80
N ALA A 123 -8.18 -4.93 -1.36
CA ALA A 123 -7.36 -6.06 -1.77
C ALA A 123 -8.05 -7.40 -1.45
N LEU A 124 -8.52 -7.56 -0.20
CA LEU A 124 -9.22 -8.77 0.25
C LEU A 124 -10.57 -8.98 -0.42
N THR A 125 -11.37 -7.92 -0.51
CA THR A 125 -12.79 -8.04 -0.85
C THR A 125 -13.09 -7.90 -2.33
N LYS A 126 -12.23 -7.22 -3.10
CA LYS A 126 -12.45 -6.88 -4.51
C LYS A 126 -11.34 -7.33 -5.45
N LEU A 127 -10.08 -7.09 -5.09
CA LEU A 127 -8.95 -7.41 -5.97
C LEU A 127 -8.74 -8.93 -6.09
N TRP A 128 -8.50 -9.59 -4.95
CA TRP A 128 -8.19 -11.04 -4.94
C TRP A 128 -9.41 -11.93 -5.15
N THR A 129 -10.62 -11.37 -5.08
CA THR A 129 -11.85 -12.05 -5.51
C THR A 129 -12.08 -11.93 -7.02
N GLY A 130 -11.26 -11.16 -7.74
CA GLY A 130 -11.39 -10.90 -9.17
C GLY A 130 -12.57 -9.99 -9.54
N LEU A 131 -13.21 -9.34 -8.55
CA LEU A 131 -14.35 -8.45 -8.79
C LEU A 131 -13.93 -7.11 -9.41
N LYS A 132 -12.70 -6.66 -9.15
CA LYS A 132 -12.16 -5.40 -9.66
C LYS A 132 -10.68 -5.53 -9.98
N THR A 133 -10.24 -4.85 -11.03
CA THR A 133 -8.82 -4.72 -11.37
C THR A 133 -8.13 -3.59 -10.59
N PRO A 134 -6.79 -3.54 -10.55
CA PRO A 134 -6.05 -2.39 -9.99
C PRO A 134 -6.51 -1.04 -10.56
N ASP A 135 -6.76 -0.97 -11.87
CA ASP A 135 -7.18 0.26 -12.56
C ASP A 135 -8.60 0.70 -12.19
N GLU A 136 -9.50 -0.25 -11.98
CA GLU A 136 -10.86 0.07 -11.55
C GLU A 136 -10.88 0.56 -10.09
N LEU A 137 -10.15 -0.11 -9.20
CA LEU A 137 -10.06 0.28 -7.80
C LEU A 137 -9.39 1.65 -7.63
N SER A 138 -8.29 1.89 -8.34
CA SER A 138 -7.58 3.17 -8.27
C SER A 138 -8.46 4.34 -8.73
N LYS A 139 -9.23 4.19 -9.81
CA LYS A 139 -10.18 5.21 -10.26
C LYS A 139 -11.25 5.54 -9.22
N GLU A 140 -11.85 4.52 -8.61
CA GLU A 140 -12.89 4.70 -7.59
C GLU A 140 -12.33 5.37 -6.33
N ILE A 141 -11.17 4.93 -5.85
CA ILE A 141 -10.52 5.46 -4.65
C ILE A 141 -10.03 6.89 -4.88
N THR A 142 -9.40 7.16 -6.03
CA THR A 142 -8.94 8.52 -6.37
C THR A 142 -10.10 9.50 -6.38
N LYS A 143 -11.21 9.10 -7.00
CA LYS A 143 -12.43 9.92 -7.02
C LYS A 143 -12.95 10.18 -5.61
N LEU A 144 -12.98 9.15 -4.75
CA LEU A 144 -13.43 9.26 -3.36
C LEU A 144 -12.56 10.23 -2.56
N PHE A 145 -11.24 10.14 -2.63
CA PHE A 145 -10.36 10.98 -1.82
C PHE A 145 -10.21 12.41 -2.35
N LEU A 146 -10.26 12.62 -3.67
CA LEU A 146 -10.15 13.97 -4.24
C LEU A 146 -11.45 14.77 -4.20
N TYR A 147 -12.59 14.09 -4.39
CA TYR A 147 -13.87 14.78 -4.58
C TYR A 147 -14.91 14.41 -3.52
N GLY A 148 -14.66 13.41 -2.69
CA GLY A 148 -15.64 12.91 -1.74
C GLY A 148 -16.85 12.26 -2.42
N LEU A 149 -17.94 12.12 -1.66
CA LEU A 149 -19.20 11.52 -2.12
C LEU A 149 -20.26 12.54 -2.50
N LYS A 150 -20.09 13.82 -2.13
CA LYS A 150 -21.08 14.87 -2.43
C LYS A 150 -20.87 15.38 -3.86
N ARG A 151 -22.00 15.71 -4.51
CA ARG A 151 -22.04 16.43 -5.78
C ARG A 151 -21.96 17.93 -5.55
#